data_AF-D5I3A4-F1
#
_entry.id   AF-D5I3A4-F1
#
_cell.length_a   1.000
_cell.length_b   1.000
_cell.length_c   1.000
_cell.angle_alpha   90.00
_cell.angle_beta   90.00
_cell.angle_gamma   90.00
#
_symmetry.space_group_name_H-M   'P 1'
#
loop_
_entity.id
_entity.type
_entity.pdbx_description
1 polymer ?
#
loop_
_entity_poly.entity_id
_entity_poly.type
_entity_poly.pdbx_seq_one_letter_code
_entity_poly.pdbx_strand_id
1 'polypeptide(L)'
;MNILRPLSPHLPIYKPQLTSTFSIFHRISGAFLATLVLFFYLLCLKMGLICFTYSNFYRFFFYSSKLILISAEITALALSYHLYNGVRHLLTDFS
;
A
#
# COMPACT_ATOMS: atom_id res chain seq x y z
N MET A 1 15.71 26.49 -24.50
CA MET A 1 14.36 25.88 -24.41
C MET A 1 13.39 26.91 -23.85
N ASN A 2 13.00 27.95 -24.62
CA ASN A 2 12.10 29.01 -24.14
C ASN A 2 10.92 29.19 -25.12
N ILE A 3 10.07 28.17 -25.23
CA ILE A 3 8.75 28.31 -25.82
C ILE A 3 7.79 27.59 -24.87
N LEU A 4 6.90 28.34 -24.21
CA LEU A 4 5.87 27.81 -23.32
C LEU A 4 4.77 27.13 -24.15
N ARG A 5 5.06 25.92 -24.65
CA ARG A 5 4.02 25.10 -25.29
C ARG A 5 3.13 24.52 -24.20
N PRO A 6 1.80 24.68 -24.29
CA PRO A 6 0.90 24.07 -23.32
C PRO A 6 0.94 22.54 -23.45
N LEU A 7 0.86 21.85 -22.31
CA LEU A 7 0.72 20.40 -22.27
C LEU A 7 -0.70 20.03 -22.70
N SER A 8 -0.85 19.08 -23.62
CA SER A 8 -2.17 18.56 -23.96
C SER A 8 -2.86 17.96 -22.73
N PRO A 9 -4.17 18.16 -22.55
CA PRO A 9 -4.91 17.52 -21.48
C PRO A 9 -4.83 15.99 -21.64
N HIS A 10 -4.60 15.28 -20.54
CA HIS A 10 -4.42 13.82 -20.53
C HIS A 10 -5.30 13.18 -19.45
N LEU A 11 -4.91 13.24 -18.16
CA LEU A 11 -5.69 12.65 -17.06
C LEU A 11 -7.12 13.20 -16.94
N PRO A 12 -7.37 14.53 -17.04
CA PRO A 12 -8.71 15.07 -16.83
C PRO A 12 -9.74 14.64 -17.88
N ILE A 13 -9.29 14.30 -19.09
CA ILE A 13 -10.16 13.90 -20.21
C ILE A 13 -10.11 12.40 -20.50
N TYR A 14 -9.21 11.66 -19.86
CA TYR A 14 -9.03 10.23 -20.08
C TYR A 14 -10.17 9.44 -19.42
N LYS A 15 -10.77 8.51 -20.17
CA LYS A 15 -11.77 7.57 -19.64
C LYS A 15 -11.07 6.38 -18.97
N PRO A 16 -11.22 6.17 -17.65
CA PRO A 16 -10.56 5.06 -16.97
C PRO A 16 -10.99 3.70 -17.54
N GLN A 17 -10.01 2.85 -17.86
CA GLN A 17 -10.20 1.47 -18.29
C GLN A 17 -9.97 0.51 -17.11
N LEU A 18 -10.66 -0.63 -17.05
CA LEU A 18 -10.49 -1.62 -15.98
C LEU A 18 -9.04 -2.12 -15.83
N THR A 19 -8.34 -2.31 -16.95
CA THR A 19 -6.92 -2.68 -16.94
C THR A 19 -6.04 -1.60 -16.32
N SER A 20 -6.28 -0.33 -16.67
CA SER A 20 -5.56 0.82 -16.12
C SER A 20 -5.82 1.01 -14.62
N THR A 21 -7.07 0.81 -14.16
CA THR A 21 -7.39 0.89 -12.73
C THR A 21 -6.71 -0.22 -11.95
N PHE A 22 -6.71 -1.47 -12.46
CA PHE A 22 -5.99 -2.56 -11.80
C PHE A 22 -4.49 -2.30 -11.67
N SER A 23 -3.85 -1.73 -12.68
CA SER A 23 -2.43 -1.37 -12.63
C SER A 23 -2.16 -0.32 -11.54
N ILE A 24 -2.99 0.74 -11.45
CA ILE A 24 -2.85 1.78 -10.44
C ILE A 24 -3.05 1.21 -9.03
N PHE A 25 -4.11 0.43 -8.81
CA PHE A 25 -4.37 -0.19 -7.52
C PHE A 25 -3.29 -1.20 -7.11
N HIS A 26 -2.65 -1.90 -8.06
CA HIS A 26 -1.52 -2.80 -7.74
C HIS A 26 -0.33 -2.00 -7.20
N ARG A 27 -0.04 -0.82 -7.77
CA ARG A 27 1.00 0.09 -7.25
C ARG A 27 0.63 0.66 -5.88
N ILE A 28 -0.62 1.10 -5.69
CA ILE A 28 -1.07 1.66 -4.41
C ILE A 28 -0.98 0.60 -3.29
N SER A 29 -1.49 -0.60 -3.54
CA SER A 29 -1.39 -1.71 -2.57
C SER A 29 0.06 -2.06 -2.28
N GLY A 30 0.93 -2.17 -3.30
CA GLY A 30 2.35 -2.45 -3.10
C GLY A 30 3.07 -1.39 -2.26
N ALA A 31 2.83 -0.10 -2.54
CA ALA A 31 3.40 1.00 -1.76
C ALA A 31 2.89 1.01 -0.31
N PHE A 32 1.61 0.74 -0.09
CA PHE A 32 1.02 0.61 1.25
C PHE A 32 1.68 -0.53 2.05
N LEU A 33 1.78 -1.72 1.47
CA LEU A 33 2.40 -2.87 2.13
C LEU A 33 3.89 -2.63 2.42
N ALA A 34 4.64 -2.11 1.44
CA ALA A 34 6.06 -1.83 1.61
C ALA A 34 6.30 -0.80 2.73
N THR A 35 5.48 0.24 2.79
CA THR A 35 5.56 1.26 3.84
C THR A 35 5.27 0.65 5.21
N LEU A 36 4.24 -0.20 5.31
CA LEU A 36 3.89 -0.88 6.55
C LEU A 36 5.04 -1.76 7.04
N VAL A 37 5.61 -2.61 6.17
CA VAL A 37 6.75 -3.47 6.51
C VAL A 37 7.97 -2.65 6.92
N LEU A 38 8.32 -1.62 6.15
CA LEU A 38 9.46 -0.77 6.44
C LEU A 38 9.29 -0.03 7.77
N PHE A 39 8.08 0.48 8.04
CA PHE A 39 7.76 1.15 9.29
C PHE A 39 7.97 0.24 10.50
N PHE A 40 7.41 -0.97 10.48
CA PHE A 40 7.58 -1.93 11.57
C PHE A 40 9.04 -2.41 11.70
N TYR A 41 9.74 -2.57 10.59
CA TYR A 41 11.16 -2.92 10.59
C TYR A 41 12.01 -1.85 11.28
N LEU A 42 11.85 -0.57 10.90
CA LEU A 42 12.56 0.56 11.51
C LEU A 42 12.19 0.74 12.99
N LEU A 43 10.93 0.52 13.35
CA LEU A 43 10.46 0.56 14.73
C LEU A 43 11.16 -0.52 15.58
N CYS A 44 11.21 -1.76 15.07
CA CYS A 44 11.89 -2.87 15.75
C CYS A 44 13.39 -2.64 15.87
N LEU A 45 14.05 -2.07 14.84
CA LEU A 45 15.48 -1.73 14.92
C LEU A 45 15.76 -0.69 16.01
N LYS A 46 14.88 0.29 16.19
CA LYS A 46 15.09 1.38 17.15
C LYS A 46 14.76 0.99 18.59
N MET A 47 13.66 0.27 18.80
CA MET A 47 13.15 -0.04 20.13
C MET A 47 13.43 -1.49 20.57
N GLY A 48 13.93 -2.34 19.66
CA GLY A 48 14.02 -3.78 19.88
C GLY A 48 12.64 -4.42 20.06
N LEU A 49 12.61 -5.63 20.64
CA LEU A 49 11.37 -6.33 20.98
C LEU A 49 10.56 -5.64 22.12
N ILE A 50 11.13 -4.62 22.77
CA ILE A 50 10.49 -3.89 23.87
C ILE A 50 9.23 -3.15 23.39
N CYS A 51 9.11 -2.81 22.10
CA CYS A 51 7.89 -2.18 21.59
C CYS A 51 6.65 -3.08 21.71
N PHE A 52 6.82 -4.41 21.71
CA PHE A 52 5.70 -5.35 21.84
C PHE A 52 5.39 -5.72 23.30
N THR A 53 6.34 -5.52 24.22
CA THR A 53 6.17 -5.88 25.64
C THR A 53 5.82 -4.69 26.53
N TYR A 54 6.07 -3.45 26.08
CA TYR A 54 5.73 -2.26 26.84
C TYR A 54 4.22 -1.96 26.75
N SER A 55 3.50 -2.24 27.84
CA SER A 55 2.04 -2.20 27.92
C SER A 55 1.44 -0.85 27.51
N ASN A 56 2.07 0.28 27.85
CA ASN A 56 1.59 1.60 27.45
C ASN A 56 1.77 1.86 25.95
N PHE A 57 2.84 1.36 25.32
CA PHE A 57 3.03 1.48 23.88
C PHE A 57 2.07 0.58 23.11
N TYR A 58 1.91 -0.67 23.57
CA TYR A 58 0.90 -1.57 23.04
C TYR A 58 -0.49 -0.93 23.15
N ARG A 59 -0.86 -0.41 24.34
CA ARG A 59 -2.16 0.24 24.54
C ARG A 59 -2.29 1.55 23.76
N PHE A 60 -1.22 2.25 23.42
CA PHE A 60 -1.27 3.44 22.57
C PHE A 60 -1.49 3.08 21.08
N PHE A 61 -0.73 2.12 20.56
CA PHE A 61 -0.86 1.64 19.17
C PHE A 61 -2.18 0.89 18.92
N PHE A 62 -2.63 0.14 19.92
CA PHE A 62 -3.80 -0.72 19.88
C PHE A 62 -4.92 -0.18 20.77
N TYR A 63 -4.98 1.15 20.96
CA TYR A 63 -5.90 1.80 21.92
C TYR A 63 -7.38 1.58 21.60
N SER A 64 -7.72 1.45 20.32
CA SER A 64 -9.09 1.25 19.87
C SER A 64 -9.25 -0.09 19.18
N SER A 65 -9.89 -1.05 19.84
CA SER A 65 -10.17 -2.39 19.30
C SER A 65 -10.85 -2.34 17.92
N LYS A 66 -11.71 -1.33 17.68
CA LYS A 66 -12.38 -1.11 16.40
C LYS A 66 -11.41 -0.66 15.30
N LEU A 67 -10.44 0.20 15.61
CA LEU A 67 -9.46 0.66 14.62
C LEU A 67 -8.49 -0.44 14.23
N ILE A 68 -8.13 -1.31 15.19
CA ILE A 68 -7.27 -2.47 14.93
C ILE A 68 -7.94 -3.39 13.90
N LEU A 69 -9.19 -3.75 14.13
CA LEU A 69 -9.93 -4.63 13.22
C LEU A 69 -9.98 -4.04 11.81
N ILE A 70 -10.37 -2.77 11.68
CA ILE A 70 -10.41 -2.09 10.37
C ILE A 70 -9.03 -2.07 9.70
N SER A 71 -7.96 -1.77 10.45
CA SER A 71 -6.60 -1.77 9.92
C SER A 71 -6.15 -3.14 9.45
N ALA A 72 -6.53 -4.21 10.17
CA ALA A 72 -6.23 -5.58 9.81
C ALA A 72 -6.98 -6.00 8.53
N GLU A 73 -8.27 -5.67 8.42
CA GLU A 73 -9.09 -5.94 7.23
C GLU A 73 -8.54 -5.22 5.99
N ILE A 74 -8.19 -3.92 6.11
CA ILE A 74 -7.59 -3.15 5.01
C ILE A 74 -6.25 -3.76 4.59
N THR A 75 -5.43 -4.17 5.55
CA THR A 75 -4.12 -4.79 5.28
C THR A 75 -4.29 -6.15 4.59
N ALA A 76 -5.24 -6.97 5.06
CA ALA A 76 -5.56 -8.26 4.46
C ALA A 76 -6.11 -8.09 3.03
N LEU A 77 -6.98 -7.11 2.81
CA LEU A 77 -7.50 -6.77 1.49
C LEU A 77 -6.37 -6.34 0.55
N ALA A 78 -5.51 -5.42 0.99
CA ALA A 78 -4.39 -4.92 0.19
C ALA A 78 -3.40 -6.05 -0.16
N LEU A 79 -3.09 -6.93 0.80
CA LEU A 79 -2.23 -8.10 0.59
C LEU A 79 -2.85 -9.07 -0.43
N SER A 80 -4.10 -9.45 -0.21
CA SER A 80 -4.82 -10.39 -1.09
C SER A 80 -4.90 -9.86 -2.52
N TYR A 81 -5.25 -8.58 -2.66
CA TYR A 81 -5.30 -7.90 -3.95
C TYR A 81 -3.92 -7.84 -4.63
N HIS A 82 -2.88 -7.43 -3.90
CA HIS A 82 -1.54 -7.27 -4.45
C HIS A 82 -0.97 -8.61 -4.92
N LEU A 83 -1.14 -9.67 -4.13
CA LEU A 83 -0.72 -11.03 -4.47
C LEU A 83 -1.46 -11.54 -5.71
N TYR A 84 -2.79 -11.44 -5.73
CA TYR A 84 -3.58 -11.93 -6.87
C TYR A 84 -3.20 -11.22 -8.17
N ASN A 85 -3.10 -9.89 -8.16
CA ASN A 85 -2.68 -9.14 -9.34
C ASN A 85 -1.21 -9.42 -9.71
N GLY A 86 -0.33 -9.63 -8.72
CA GLY A 86 1.05 -10.02 -8.96
C GLY A 86 1.16 -11.36 -9.68
N VAL A 87 0.41 -12.37 -9.26
CA VAL A 87 0.31 -13.66 -9.96
C VAL A 87 -0.22 -13.47 -11.39
N ARG A 88 -1.27 -12.66 -11.58
CA ARG A 88 -1.78 -12.34 -12.92
C ARG A 88 -0.73 -11.67 -13.80
N HIS A 89 0.10 -10.77 -13.25
CA HIS A 89 1.21 -10.15 -13.96
C HIS A 89 2.25 -11.18 -14.37
N LEU A 90 2.70 -12.02 -13.43
CA LEU A 90 3.65 -13.10 -13.72
C LEU A 90 3.12 -14.06 -14.80
N LEU A 91 1.85 -14.45 -14.74
CA LEU A 91 1.24 -15.30 -15.76
C LEU A 91 1.24 -14.65 -17.14
N THR A 92 0.99 -13.34 -17.21
CA THR A 92 1.08 -12.57 -18.46
C THR A 92 2.51 -12.47 -18.97
N ASP A 93 3.50 -12.37 -18.07
CA ASP A 93 4.91 -12.26 -18.44
C ASP A 93 5.47 -13.60 -18.97
N PHE A 94 4.92 -14.74 -18.52
CA PHE A 94 5.31 -16.08 -18.96
C PHE A 94 4.51 -16.63 -20.16
N SER A 95 3.44 -15.95 -20.58
CA SER A 95 2.62 -16.31 -21.75
C SER A 95 3.12 -15.66 -23.03
#